data_AF-A0A5B8XRQ2-F1
#
_entry.id   AF-A0A5B8XRQ2-F1
#
_cell.length_a   1.000
_cell.length_b   1.000
_cell.length_c   1.000
_cell.angle_alpha   90.00
_cell.angle_beta   90.00
_cell.angle_gamma   90.00
#
_symmetry.space_group_name_H-M   'P 1'
#
loop_
_entity.id
_entity.type
_entity.pdbx_description
1 polymer ?
#
loop_
_entity_poly.entity_id
_entity_poly.type
_entity_poly.pdbx_seq_one_letter_code
_entity_poly.pdbx_strand_id
1 'polypeptide(L)'
;MLKYVLILSLILSACGSDDPTEEEGMPNETEDLRDTTPPPEMPPVDENEPEPEPEPEPEPEPEPEPEPEPEPEPCECTVGFTQCQGDLEQMCEPDPSSTDETCGKWGTAMECASPQQVCILTMCATPDGCVDEDGDGYGNGCDPGPDCDDADATVYPGAPELCDGKDNACTGVVDGGLDVGESCSVGVGACEVTGAFICDASSAIVCDAVAAAPGVEICDGIDNDCDGETDEDDVCGSSFCDLDFNEPNDSVATATLLGAGSMTVGISCDADVDYFALDVTPNRAYRLNLPYYDTLGDVDVEVLANGTTPVGTGATFGSGLRVSFTAQAGSTYVARVSNVSATDTYYQISLVEELSSCQNEDIFAPNQSRSTASLLLPEWYIDGGVCANTSDWYNLGSLEVGDGVDVYLDMAAPIVGDLDLYLWNDPDGDGNFTIAGSSLRPEGVDEDLYHVVSVAGPYYIQVTGYLGDPGPYLLEYYLD
;
A
#
# COMPACT_ATOMS: atom_id res chain seq x y z
N MET A 1 -11.25 8.72 27.46
CA MET A 1 -11.54 7.32 27.10
C MET A 1 -11.48 7.05 25.59
N LEU A 2 -12.39 7.54 24.72
CA LEU A 2 -12.33 7.26 23.26
C LEU A 2 -11.14 7.91 22.50
N LYS A 3 -10.46 8.89 23.10
CA LYS A 3 -9.26 9.55 22.54
C LYS A 3 -7.98 8.71 22.67
N TYR A 4 -7.91 7.76 23.61
CA TYR A 4 -6.66 7.08 23.99
C TYR A 4 -6.44 5.75 23.26
N VAL A 5 -7.52 5.08 22.82
CA VAL A 5 -7.42 3.92 21.91
C VAL A 5 -6.76 4.33 20.57
N LEU A 6 -6.97 5.57 20.11
CA LEU A 6 -6.31 6.10 18.91
C LEU A 6 -4.80 6.36 19.07
N ILE A 7 -4.31 6.59 20.29
CA ILE A 7 -2.88 6.87 20.52
C ILE A 7 -2.06 5.58 20.38
N LEU A 8 -2.63 4.42 20.74
CA LEU A 8 -1.99 3.11 20.56
C LEU A 8 -1.81 2.77 19.07
N SER A 9 -2.77 3.15 18.21
CA SER A 9 -2.67 2.96 16.76
C SER A 9 -1.65 3.88 16.07
N LEU A 10 -1.29 5.02 16.67
CA LEU A 10 -0.37 6.00 16.08
C LEU A 10 1.12 5.71 16.36
N ILE A 11 1.43 4.91 17.40
CA ILE A 11 2.82 4.66 17.82
C ILE A 11 3.48 3.54 16.98
N LEU A 12 2.71 2.64 16.36
CA LEU A 12 3.27 1.56 15.51
C LEU A 12 3.56 1.96 14.05
N SER A 13 3.16 3.14 13.58
CA SER A 13 3.43 3.56 12.18
C SER A 13 4.79 4.27 12.00
N ALA A 14 5.54 4.52 13.07
CA ALA A 14 6.75 5.35 13.04
C ALA A 14 8.08 4.58 13.05
N CYS A 15 8.10 3.31 12.63
CA CYS A 15 9.34 2.57 12.41
C CYS A 15 9.38 2.00 10.98
N GLY A 16 9.77 2.84 10.04
CA GLY A 16 9.87 2.49 8.61
C GLY A 16 10.60 3.55 7.81
N SER A 17 11.91 3.35 7.65
CA SER A 17 12.85 3.95 6.69
C SER A 17 13.03 5.48 6.67
N ASP A 18 14.17 5.89 7.21
CA ASP A 18 14.91 7.09 6.78
C ASP A 18 15.31 6.97 5.29
N ASP A 19 14.92 7.95 4.47
CA ASP A 19 15.77 8.47 3.39
C ASP A 19 15.46 9.97 3.14
N PRO A 20 16.43 10.88 3.22
CA PRO A 20 16.22 12.30 3.00
C PRO A 20 16.72 12.75 1.61
N THR A 21 15.91 13.49 0.86
CA THR A 21 16.32 14.61 -0.04
C THR A 21 15.06 15.29 -0.58
N GLU A 22 14.88 16.59 -0.26
CA GLU A 22 14.91 17.74 -1.19
C GLU A 22 13.80 17.69 -2.28
N GLU A 23 12.98 18.71 -2.57
CA GLU A 23 13.14 20.16 -2.49
C GLU A 23 11.79 20.86 -2.83
N GLU A 24 11.66 22.12 -2.41
CA GLU A 24 10.86 23.23 -2.99
C GLU A 24 9.30 23.20 -3.06
N GLY A 25 8.68 23.81 -2.04
CA GLY A 25 8.09 25.16 -2.15
C GLY A 25 6.93 25.45 -3.12
N MET A 26 5.72 25.66 -2.58
CA MET A 26 4.71 26.56 -3.16
C MET A 26 3.92 27.32 -2.07
N PRO A 27 3.75 28.65 -2.16
CA PRO A 27 2.91 29.40 -1.25
C PRO A 27 1.44 29.39 -1.69
N ASN A 28 0.59 29.45 -0.67
CA ASN A 28 -0.86 29.50 -0.70
C ASN A 28 -1.34 30.90 -1.14
N GLU A 29 -2.14 30.99 -2.21
CA GLU A 29 -3.01 32.13 -2.47
C GLU A 29 -4.47 31.65 -2.57
N THR A 30 -5.27 32.17 -1.64
CA THR A 30 -6.72 32.25 -1.65
C THR A 30 -7.23 33.05 -2.85
N GLU A 31 -8.28 32.61 -3.55
CA GLU A 31 -9.47 33.39 -4.05
C GLU A 31 -10.50 32.39 -4.64
N ASP A 32 -11.66 32.25 -4.03
CA ASP A 32 -12.97 32.80 -4.44
C ASP A 32 -13.63 32.06 -5.64
N LEU A 33 -14.48 31.08 -5.32
CA LEU A 33 -15.31 30.34 -6.28
C LEU A 33 -16.74 30.90 -6.29
N ARG A 34 -17.04 31.76 -7.28
CA ARG A 34 -18.39 31.91 -7.87
C ARG A 34 -18.29 32.30 -9.34
N ASP A 35 -18.45 31.34 -10.23
CA ASP A 35 -18.85 31.61 -11.61
C ASP A 35 -20.10 30.80 -11.96
N THR A 36 -21.16 31.53 -12.29
CA THR A 36 -22.42 31.04 -12.85
C THR A 36 -22.62 31.75 -14.17
N THR A 37 -22.39 31.06 -15.28
CA THR A 37 -22.74 31.55 -16.62
C THR A 37 -23.63 30.52 -17.36
N PRO A 38 -24.78 30.94 -17.93
CA PRO A 38 -25.69 30.08 -18.69
C PRO A 38 -25.37 30.06 -20.20
N PRO A 39 -25.93 29.12 -20.99
CA PRO A 39 -25.59 28.93 -22.40
C PRO A 39 -26.24 29.97 -23.34
N PRO A 40 -25.70 30.19 -24.56
CA PRO A 40 -26.15 31.27 -25.44
C PRO A 40 -27.43 30.95 -26.24
N GLU A 41 -28.26 31.98 -26.40
CA GLU A 41 -29.50 32.01 -27.17
C GLU A 41 -29.27 32.11 -28.69
N MET A 42 -30.21 31.55 -29.47
CA MET A 42 -30.27 31.65 -30.94
C MET A 42 -30.75 33.03 -31.41
N PRO A 43 -30.30 33.52 -32.59
CA PRO A 43 -30.76 34.79 -33.14
C PRO A 43 -32.15 34.69 -33.81
N PRO A 44 -32.88 35.82 -33.93
CA PRO A 44 -34.25 35.85 -34.44
C PRO A 44 -34.35 35.82 -35.98
N VAL A 45 -35.48 35.30 -36.45
CA VAL A 45 -35.90 35.22 -37.86
C VAL A 45 -36.31 36.60 -38.36
N ASP A 46 -35.74 37.02 -39.49
CA ASP A 46 -36.08 38.26 -40.20
C ASP A 46 -37.18 37.97 -41.24
N GLU A 47 -38.36 38.55 -41.05
CA GLU A 47 -39.47 38.52 -42.00
C GLU A 47 -39.45 39.84 -42.80
N ASN A 48 -38.78 39.89 -43.95
CA ASN A 48 -39.06 40.81 -45.07
C ASN A 48 -38.09 40.59 -46.25
N GLU A 49 -38.49 39.80 -47.25
CA GLU A 49 -37.91 39.87 -48.60
C GLU A 49 -39.04 39.93 -49.65
N PRO A 50 -38.97 40.83 -50.66
CA PRO A 50 -39.98 40.95 -51.70
C PRO A 50 -39.73 39.96 -52.86
N GLU A 51 -40.83 39.44 -53.43
CA GLU A 51 -40.85 38.52 -54.58
C GLU A 51 -40.13 39.10 -55.84
N PRO A 52 -39.39 38.27 -56.61
CA PRO A 52 -38.77 38.71 -57.86
C PRO A 52 -39.77 38.71 -59.05
N GLU A 53 -39.66 39.73 -59.90
CA GLU A 53 -40.44 39.93 -61.13
C GLU A 53 -40.12 38.86 -62.21
N PRO A 54 -41.06 38.55 -63.13
CA PRO A 54 -40.89 37.51 -64.14
C PRO A 54 -39.98 37.95 -65.31
N GLU A 55 -39.07 37.05 -65.71
CA GLU A 55 -38.19 37.20 -66.88
C GLU A 55 -38.94 37.12 -68.23
N PRO A 56 -38.51 37.85 -69.27
CA PRO A 56 -39.17 37.86 -70.58
C PRO A 56 -38.81 36.66 -71.46
N GLU A 57 -39.78 36.17 -72.23
CA GLU A 57 -39.67 35.04 -73.16
C GLU A 57 -38.65 35.28 -74.30
N PRO A 58 -37.90 34.24 -74.74
CA PRO A 58 -36.88 34.37 -75.78
C PRO A 58 -37.45 34.36 -77.21
N GLU A 59 -36.84 35.14 -78.10
CA GLU A 59 -37.13 35.18 -79.54
C GLU A 59 -36.69 33.90 -80.27
N PRO A 60 -37.37 33.48 -81.35
CA PRO A 60 -37.08 32.23 -82.05
C PRO A 60 -35.87 32.33 -83.00
N GLU A 61 -34.96 31.36 -82.91
CA GLU A 61 -33.80 31.19 -83.79
C GLU A 61 -34.20 30.65 -85.19
N PRO A 62 -33.46 30.99 -86.27
CA PRO A 62 -33.76 30.53 -87.62
C PRO A 62 -33.23 29.11 -87.93
N GLU A 63 -33.97 28.38 -88.77
CA GLU A 63 -33.73 26.98 -89.16
C GLU A 63 -32.40 26.74 -89.91
N PRO A 64 -31.76 25.56 -89.75
CA PRO A 64 -30.44 25.26 -90.32
C PRO A 64 -30.49 24.70 -91.75
N GLU A 65 -29.41 24.96 -92.51
CA GLU A 65 -29.15 24.40 -93.85
C GLU A 65 -28.66 22.93 -93.76
N PRO A 66 -28.89 22.08 -94.79
CA PRO A 66 -28.56 20.65 -94.74
C PRO A 66 -27.08 20.34 -95.02
N GLU A 67 -26.50 19.44 -94.22
CA GLU A 67 -25.11 18.96 -94.30
C GLU A 67 -24.87 17.91 -95.41
N PRO A 68 -23.64 17.81 -95.97
CA PRO A 68 -23.26 16.78 -96.92
C PRO A 68 -22.85 15.45 -96.25
N GLU A 69 -23.03 14.33 -96.95
CA GLU A 69 -22.78 12.94 -96.48
C GLU A 69 -21.29 12.68 -96.08
N PRO A 70 -21.03 11.85 -95.04
CA PRO A 70 -19.69 11.69 -94.47
C PRO A 70 -18.79 10.71 -95.24
N GLU A 71 -17.51 11.05 -95.33
CA GLU A 71 -16.40 10.16 -95.75
C GLU A 71 -16.09 9.13 -94.64
N PRO A 72 -15.59 7.92 -94.96
CA PRO A 72 -15.29 6.90 -93.96
C PRO A 72 -14.17 7.34 -93.01
N GLU A 73 -14.37 7.15 -91.70
CA GLU A 73 -13.43 7.54 -90.65
C GLU A 73 -12.10 6.78 -90.73
N PRO A 74 -10.95 7.43 -90.44
CA PRO A 74 -9.65 6.76 -90.39
C PRO A 74 -9.55 5.82 -89.18
N CYS A 75 -8.81 4.73 -89.35
CA CYS A 75 -8.53 3.75 -88.28
C CYS A 75 -7.91 4.41 -87.03
N GLU A 76 -8.44 4.08 -85.85
CA GLU A 76 -8.00 4.65 -84.57
C GLU A 76 -6.71 4.00 -84.04
N CYS A 77 -6.57 2.69 -84.22
CA CYS A 77 -5.39 1.94 -83.76
C CYS A 77 -5.12 0.69 -84.63
N THR A 78 -3.96 0.06 -84.40
CA THR A 78 -3.61 -1.22 -85.04
C THR A 78 -3.96 -2.38 -84.11
N VAL A 79 -4.75 -3.33 -84.60
CA VAL A 79 -5.21 -4.49 -83.81
C VAL A 79 -4.03 -5.20 -83.16
N GLY A 80 -4.13 -5.46 -81.86
CA GLY A 80 -3.08 -6.12 -81.07
C GLY A 80 -2.04 -5.19 -80.45
N PHE A 81 -2.11 -3.87 -80.70
CA PHE A 81 -1.37 -2.89 -79.89
C PHE A 81 -2.11 -2.58 -78.59
N THR A 82 -1.34 -2.29 -77.54
CA THR A 82 -1.82 -1.84 -76.24
C THR A 82 -1.33 -0.42 -75.98
N GLN A 83 -2.14 0.36 -75.26
CA GLN A 83 -1.76 1.68 -74.76
C GLN A 83 -2.22 1.85 -73.32
N CYS A 84 -1.69 2.87 -72.65
CA CYS A 84 -2.15 3.28 -71.34
C CYS A 84 -3.13 4.44 -71.45
N GLN A 85 -4.31 4.29 -70.85
CA GLN A 85 -5.30 5.37 -70.68
C GLN A 85 -5.36 5.74 -69.19
N GLY A 86 -4.40 6.55 -68.74
CA GLY A 86 -4.13 6.73 -67.32
C GLY A 86 -3.47 5.46 -66.75
N ASP A 87 -3.95 4.97 -65.61
CA ASP A 87 -3.43 3.77 -64.95
C ASP A 87 -4.02 2.46 -65.51
N LEU A 88 -4.96 2.56 -66.45
CA LEU A 88 -5.66 1.42 -67.05
C LEU A 88 -5.01 1.01 -68.38
N GLU A 89 -4.85 -0.30 -68.58
CA GLU A 89 -4.39 -0.87 -69.86
C GLU A 89 -5.55 -0.99 -70.84
N GLN A 90 -5.33 -0.54 -72.07
CA GLN A 90 -6.33 -0.57 -73.13
C GLN A 90 -5.76 -1.26 -74.37
N MET A 91 -6.43 -2.32 -74.81
CA MET A 91 -6.04 -3.10 -75.98
C MET A 91 -6.85 -2.66 -77.21
N CYS A 92 -6.19 -2.59 -78.37
CA CYS A 92 -6.84 -2.32 -79.64
C CYS A 92 -7.54 -3.58 -80.17
N GLU A 93 -8.86 -3.53 -80.27
CA GLU A 93 -9.72 -4.62 -80.74
C GLU A 93 -10.10 -4.42 -82.23
N PRO A 94 -10.37 -5.49 -83.00
CA PRO A 94 -10.76 -5.36 -84.40
C PRO A 94 -12.02 -4.51 -84.59
N ASP A 95 -11.99 -3.53 -85.50
CA ASP A 95 -13.17 -2.71 -85.80
C ASP A 95 -14.07 -3.46 -86.81
N PRO A 96 -15.29 -3.88 -86.42
CA PRO A 96 -16.19 -4.63 -87.30
C PRO A 96 -16.72 -3.80 -88.48
N SER A 97 -16.51 -2.48 -88.48
CA SER A 97 -16.90 -1.58 -89.57
C SER A 97 -15.82 -1.42 -90.64
N SER A 98 -14.60 -1.91 -90.40
CA SER A 98 -13.49 -1.86 -91.36
C SER A 98 -13.31 -3.19 -92.10
N THR A 99 -12.89 -3.12 -93.37
CA THR A 99 -12.48 -4.31 -94.14
C THR A 99 -10.98 -4.61 -94.05
N ASP A 100 -10.22 -3.78 -93.33
CA ASP A 100 -8.80 -4.00 -93.05
C ASP A 100 -8.65 -4.73 -91.71
N GLU A 101 -8.15 -5.97 -91.74
CA GLU A 101 -7.97 -6.81 -90.55
C GLU A 101 -6.95 -6.24 -89.55
N THR A 102 -6.15 -5.26 -89.95
CA THR A 102 -5.19 -4.57 -89.08
C THR A 102 -5.76 -3.31 -88.42
N CYS A 103 -6.94 -2.86 -88.85
CA CYS A 103 -7.63 -1.68 -88.35
C CYS A 103 -8.49 -2.02 -87.11
N GLY A 104 -8.26 -1.30 -86.02
CA GLY A 104 -9.00 -1.51 -84.78
C GLY A 104 -9.45 -0.23 -84.10
N LYS A 105 -10.29 -0.42 -83.08
CA LYS A 105 -10.72 0.61 -82.12
C LYS A 105 -10.25 0.24 -80.73
N TRP A 106 -9.97 1.25 -79.92
CA TRP A 106 -9.55 1.03 -78.54
C TRP A 106 -10.69 0.39 -77.74
N GLY A 107 -10.42 -0.76 -77.13
CA GLY A 107 -11.37 -1.49 -76.30
C GLY A 107 -11.64 -0.80 -74.96
N THR A 108 -12.30 -1.50 -74.04
CA THR A 108 -12.53 -0.95 -72.69
C THR A 108 -11.22 -0.98 -71.91
N ALA A 109 -10.83 0.14 -71.30
CA ALA A 109 -9.65 0.19 -70.43
C ALA A 109 -9.90 -0.63 -69.15
N MET A 110 -8.96 -1.49 -68.78
CA MET A 110 -9.06 -2.40 -67.64
C MET A 110 -7.92 -2.15 -66.63
N GLU A 111 -8.18 -2.47 -65.36
CA GLU A 111 -7.13 -2.45 -64.33
C GLU A 111 -6.08 -3.53 -64.61
N CYS A 112 -4.83 -3.25 -64.27
CA CYS A 112 -3.76 -4.23 -64.36
C CYS A 112 -4.08 -5.46 -63.49
N ALA A 113 -3.58 -6.63 -63.92
CA ALA A 113 -3.91 -7.89 -63.27
C ALA A 113 -3.40 -8.00 -61.81
N SER A 114 -2.44 -7.16 -61.40
CA SER A 114 -1.92 -7.07 -60.04
C SER A 114 -2.07 -5.65 -59.49
N PRO A 115 -2.41 -5.47 -58.19
CA PRO A 115 -2.47 -4.15 -57.54
C PRO A 115 -1.14 -3.37 -57.58
N GLN A 116 -0.01 -4.09 -57.72
CA GLN A 116 1.34 -3.53 -57.74
C GLN A 116 1.78 -3.11 -59.17
N GLN A 117 0.98 -3.37 -60.19
CA GLN A 117 1.26 -3.00 -61.57
C GLN A 117 0.53 -1.71 -61.94
N VAL A 118 1.26 -0.79 -62.55
CA VAL A 118 0.70 0.41 -63.17
C VAL A 118 0.94 0.35 -64.67
N CYS A 119 0.01 0.88 -65.48
CA CYS A 119 0.22 0.94 -66.92
C CYS A 119 1.30 1.99 -67.23
N ILE A 120 2.51 1.55 -67.55
CA ILE A 120 3.62 2.42 -67.94
C ILE A 120 3.99 2.21 -69.41
N LEU A 121 4.07 3.32 -70.14
CA LEU A 121 4.25 3.38 -71.59
C LEU A 121 3.10 2.71 -72.37
N THR A 122 3.12 1.38 -72.51
CA THR A 122 2.19 0.61 -73.36
C THR A 122 1.79 -0.74 -72.73
N MET A 123 2.17 -1.02 -71.50
CA MET A 123 1.87 -2.28 -70.82
C MET A 123 1.81 -2.12 -69.30
N CYS A 124 1.12 -3.03 -68.62
CA CYS A 124 1.19 -3.16 -67.17
C CYS A 124 2.58 -3.65 -66.72
N ALA A 125 3.25 -2.88 -65.88
CA ALA A 125 4.52 -3.25 -65.26
C ALA A 125 4.64 -2.67 -63.85
N THR A 126 5.42 -3.33 -63.00
CA THR A 126 5.79 -2.81 -61.68
C THR A 126 6.79 -1.66 -61.88
N PRO A 127 6.63 -0.49 -61.23
CA PRO A 127 7.61 0.58 -61.32
C PRO A 127 9.00 0.06 -60.91
N ASP A 128 9.99 0.21 -61.79
CA ASP A 128 11.40 -0.12 -61.51
C ASP A 128 11.86 0.65 -60.25
N GLY A 129 11.86 -0.01 -59.09
CA GLY A 129 12.32 0.61 -57.84
C GLY A 129 11.91 -0.08 -56.53
N CYS A 130 10.76 -0.77 -56.49
CA CYS A 130 10.31 -1.51 -55.30
C CYS A 130 10.94 -2.92 -55.28
N VAL A 131 11.72 -3.19 -54.23
CA VAL A 131 12.19 -4.52 -53.86
C VAL A 131 11.41 -4.91 -52.61
N ASP A 132 10.59 -5.94 -52.75
CA ASP A 132 9.69 -6.53 -51.75
C ASP A 132 9.92 -8.05 -51.89
N GLU A 133 10.78 -8.64 -51.04
CA GLU A 133 11.21 -10.04 -51.20
C GLU A 133 10.18 -11.06 -50.69
N ASP A 134 9.32 -10.68 -49.75
CA ASP A 134 8.32 -11.56 -49.14
C ASP A 134 6.88 -11.35 -49.63
N GLY A 135 6.61 -10.24 -50.33
CA GLY A 135 5.37 -9.95 -51.03
C GLY A 135 4.27 -9.33 -50.16
N ASP A 136 4.60 -8.72 -49.02
CA ASP A 136 3.62 -8.07 -48.14
C ASP A 136 3.26 -6.62 -48.57
N GLY A 137 3.97 -6.08 -49.56
CA GLY A 137 3.78 -4.75 -50.13
C GLY A 137 4.62 -3.64 -49.50
N TYR A 138 5.42 -3.95 -48.47
CA TYR A 138 6.46 -3.10 -47.92
C TYR A 138 7.82 -3.49 -48.50
N GLY A 139 8.78 -2.57 -48.44
CA GLY A 139 10.12 -2.85 -48.91
C GLY A 139 10.85 -1.67 -49.51
N ASN A 140 12.09 -1.88 -49.93
CA ASN A 140 12.94 -0.79 -50.39
C ASN A 140 12.41 -0.19 -51.70
N GLY A 141 11.92 1.04 -51.63
CA GLY A 141 11.38 1.77 -52.79
C GLY A 141 9.91 1.50 -53.08
N CYS A 142 9.20 0.82 -52.17
CA CYS A 142 7.76 0.58 -52.24
C CYS A 142 6.97 1.78 -51.66
N ASP A 143 5.77 2.05 -52.20
CA ASP A 143 4.95 3.22 -51.84
C ASP A 143 4.54 3.26 -50.35
N PRO A 144 4.17 2.14 -49.69
CA PRO A 144 3.86 2.11 -48.26
C PRO A 144 5.07 2.45 -47.36
N GLY A 145 6.30 2.26 -47.87
CA GLY A 145 7.54 2.57 -47.17
C GLY A 145 8.49 1.37 -47.06
N PRO A 146 9.70 1.59 -46.50
CA PRO A 146 10.68 0.54 -46.29
C PRO A 146 10.26 -0.43 -45.19
N ASP A 147 10.58 -1.70 -45.38
CA ASP A 147 10.46 -2.75 -44.37
C ASP A 147 11.77 -2.87 -43.56
N CYS A 148 11.63 -3.13 -42.25
CA CYS A 148 12.76 -3.44 -41.38
C CYS A 148 13.26 -4.89 -41.52
N ASP A 149 12.44 -5.83 -42.03
CA ASP A 149 12.86 -7.19 -42.40
C ASP A 149 12.15 -7.70 -43.66
N ASP A 150 12.59 -7.21 -44.83
CA ASP A 150 12.05 -7.44 -46.20
C ASP A 150 11.89 -8.92 -46.64
N ALA A 151 12.29 -9.87 -45.78
CA ALA A 151 12.24 -11.32 -46.00
C ALA A 151 11.19 -12.04 -45.14
N ASP A 152 10.44 -11.32 -44.29
CA ASP A 152 9.41 -11.85 -43.41
C ASP A 152 8.11 -11.02 -43.48
N ALA A 153 7.13 -11.52 -44.24
CA ALA A 153 5.82 -10.88 -44.46
C ALA A 153 4.97 -10.67 -43.19
N THR A 154 5.48 -11.02 -42.01
CA THR A 154 4.88 -10.69 -40.70
C THR A 154 5.53 -9.48 -40.02
N VAL A 155 6.56 -8.90 -40.63
CA VAL A 155 7.31 -7.76 -40.15
C VAL A 155 7.12 -6.64 -41.16
N TYR A 156 6.41 -5.58 -40.77
CA TYR A 156 6.23 -4.40 -41.59
C TYR A 156 5.76 -3.21 -40.73
N PRO A 157 5.99 -1.96 -41.16
CA PRO A 157 5.52 -0.79 -40.43
C PRO A 157 4.01 -0.83 -40.10
N GLY A 158 3.70 -0.98 -38.81
CA GLY A 158 2.33 -1.06 -38.30
C GLY A 158 1.68 -2.45 -38.30
N ALA A 159 2.45 -3.54 -38.49
CA ALA A 159 1.96 -4.89 -38.30
C ALA A 159 1.47 -5.14 -36.85
N PRO A 160 0.55 -6.10 -36.62
CA PRO A 160 0.26 -6.58 -35.28
C PRO A 160 1.50 -7.25 -34.66
N GLU A 161 1.84 -6.86 -33.43
CA GLU A 161 2.92 -7.49 -32.67
C GLU A 161 2.58 -8.95 -32.31
N LEU A 162 3.57 -9.83 -32.44
CA LEU A 162 3.51 -11.23 -32.06
C LEU A 162 4.51 -11.48 -30.95
N CYS A 163 4.23 -12.44 -30.06
CA CYS A 163 5.16 -12.82 -29.00
C CYS A 163 6.23 -13.78 -29.54
N ASP A 164 7.03 -13.32 -30.50
CA ASP A 164 8.02 -14.13 -31.21
C ASP A 164 9.46 -13.59 -31.10
N GLY A 165 9.64 -12.50 -30.34
CA GLY A 165 10.93 -11.88 -30.12
C GLY A 165 11.40 -11.03 -31.31
N LYS A 166 10.47 -10.63 -32.19
CA LYS A 166 10.72 -9.68 -33.29
C LYS A 166 9.99 -8.36 -33.03
N ASP A 167 10.37 -7.35 -33.79
CA ASP A 167 9.69 -6.07 -33.85
C ASP A 167 8.81 -6.09 -35.09
N ASN A 168 7.66 -6.77 -35.01
CA ASN A 168 6.80 -6.99 -36.18
C ASN A 168 6.31 -5.65 -36.76
N ALA A 169 6.08 -4.64 -35.92
CA ALA A 169 5.56 -3.35 -36.35
C ALA A 169 6.65 -2.36 -36.80
N CYS A 170 7.92 -2.76 -36.80
CA CYS A 170 9.08 -1.91 -37.12
C CYS A 170 9.12 -0.60 -36.30
N THR A 171 8.74 -0.66 -35.02
CA THR A 171 8.67 0.50 -34.12
C THR A 171 10.00 0.79 -33.41
N GLY A 172 10.94 -0.14 -33.47
CA GLY A 172 12.18 -0.16 -32.71
C GLY A 172 12.06 -0.83 -31.34
N VAL A 173 10.91 -1.44 -31.03
CA VAL A 173 10.64 -2.14 -29.76
C VAL A 173 10.16 -3.56 -30.04
N VAL A 174 11.00 -4.53 -29.72
CA VAL A 174 10.65 -5.97 -29.84
C VAL A 174 9.47 -6.30 -28.93
N ASP A 175 8.46 -6.98 -29.49
CA ASP A 175 7.18 -7.34 -28.82
C ASP A 175 6.46 -6.11 -28.18
N GLY A 176 6.71 -4.89 -28.66
CA GLY A 176 6.37 -3.63 -27.97
C GLY A 176 4.88 -3.27 -27.88
N GLY A 177 4.01 -4.05 -28.53
CA GLY A 177 2.56 -3.87 -28.55
C GLY A 177 1.80 -4.89 -27.69
N LEU A 178 2.51 -5.69 -26.89
CA LEU A 178 1.94 -6.82 -26.15
C LEU A 178 2.06 -6.69 -24.61
N ASP A 179 2.30 -5.49 -24.10
CA ASP A 179 2.53 -5.20 -22.67
C ASP A 179 3.68 -6.04 -22.04
N VAL A 180 4.59 -6.60 -22.86
CA VAL A 180 5.72 -7.40 -22.38
C VAL A 180 6.63 -6.53 -21.51
N GLY A 181 6.89 -6.99 -20.29
CA GLY A 181 7.65 -6.25 -19.27
C GLY A 181 6.80 -5.35 -18.38
N GLU A 182 5.52 -5.13 -18.69
CA GLU A 182 4.59 -4.45 -17.77
C GLU A 182 4.25 -5.35 -16.58
N SER A 183 3.91 -4.73 -15.45
CA SER A 183 3.62 -5.44 -14.22
C SER A 183 2.28 -6.19 -14.28
N CYS A 184 2.27 -7.41 -13.75
CA CYS A 184 1.07 -8.23 -13.56
C CYS A 184 1.06 -8.80 -12.14
N SER A 185 -0.10 -9.17 -11.62
CA SER A 185 -0.21 -9.85 -10.33
C SER A 185 -1.01 -11.15 -10.43
N VAL A 186 -0.60 -12.15 -9.64
CA VAL A 186 -1.21 -13.48 -9.56
C VAL A 186 -1.33 -13.87 -8.10
N GLY A 187 -2.50 -14.37 -7.72
CA GLY A 187 -2.83 -14.75 -6.34
C GLY A 187 -4.02 -13.94 -5.82
N VAL A 188 -4.44 -14.25 -4.60
CA VAL A 188 -5.48 -13.55 -3.84
C VAL A 188 -4.90 -13.29 -2.45
N GLY A 189 -5.31 -12.18 -1.82
CA GLY A 189 -4.90 -11.90 -0.44
C GLY A 189 -3.38 -11.77 -0.27
N ALA A 190 -2.88 -12.36 0.81
CA ALA A 190 -1.46 -12.46 1.14
C ALA A 190 -0.65 -13.26 0.09
N CYS A 191 -1.31 -14.06 -0.75
CA CYS A 191 -0.64 -14.81 -1.81
C CYS A 191 -0.47 -14.03 -3.11
N GLU A 192 -0.97 -12.79 -3.20
CA GLU A 192 -0.77 -11.96 -4.39
C GLU A 192 0.71 -11.62 -4.58
N VAL A 193 1.27 -12.10 -5.69
CA VAL A 193 2.65 -11.86 -6.09
C VAL A 193 2.66 -11.05 -7.38
N THR A 194 3.43 -9.96 -7.38
CA THR A 194 3.68 -9.16 -8.58
C THR A 194 4.84 -9.74 -9.39
N GLY A 195 4.64 -9.85 -10.70
CA GLY A 195 5.65 -10.19 -11.71
C GLY A 195 5.50 -9.33 -12.95
N ALA A 196 5.96 -9.82 -14.08
CA ALA A 196 5.88 -9.15 -15.37
C ALA A 196 5.25 -10.05 -16.45
N PHE A 197 4.61 -9.43 -17.43
CA PHE A 197 4.16 -10.14 -18.62
C PHE A 197 5.35 -10.56 -19.49
N ILE A 198 5.37 -11.82 -19.89
CA ILE A 198 6.41 -12.44 -20.72
C ILE A 198 5.79 -13.27 -21.85
N CYS A 199 6.58 -13.54 -22.89
CA CYS A 199 6.26 -14.55 -23.89
C CYS A 199 6.55 -15.96 -23.35
N ASP A 200 5.54 -16.83 -23.39
CA ASP A 200 5.73 -18.25 -23.15
C ASP A 200 6.30 -18.98 -24.38
N ALA A 201 6.62 -20.27 -24.24
CA ALA A 201 7.13 -21.09 -25.35
C ALA A 201 6.12 -21.33 -26.49
N SER A 202 4.86 -20.93 -26.30
CA SER A 202 3.75 -21.04 -27.25
C SER A 202 3.46 -19.70 -27.94
N SER A 203 4.27 -18.66 -27.72
CA SER A 203 4.05 -17.29 -28.18
C SER A 203 2.78 -16.64 -27.61
N ALA A 204 2.37 -17.03 -26.41
CA ALA A 204 1.30 -16.38 -25.65
C ALA A 204 1.88 -15.46 -24.57
N ILE A 205 1.16 -14.37 -24.29
CA ILE A 205 1.47 -13.48 -23.17
C ILE A 205 0.99 -14.12 -21.87
N VAL A 206 1.91 -14.33 -20.95
CA VAL A 206 1.65 -14.90 -19.61
C VAL A 206 2.33 -14.06 -18.54
N CYS A 207 1.77 -14.05 -17.33
CA CYS A 207 2.44 -13.46 -16.17
C CYS A 207 3.49 -14.45 -15.66
N ASP A 208 4.72 -14.01 -15.42
CA ASP A 208 5.79 -14.86 -14.85
C ASP A 208 5.67 -15.03 -13.32
N ALA A 209 4.77 -14.28 -12.68
CA ALA A 209 4.47 -14.41 -11.26
C ALA A 209 3.88 -15.79 -10.94
N VAL A 210 4.30 -16.32 -9.80
CA VAL A 210 3.72 -17.51 -9.19
C VAL A 210 3.14 -17.08 -7.85
N ALA A 211 1.83 -17.27 -7.66
CA ALA A 211 1.16 -16.97 -6.39
C ALA A 211 1.91 -17.63 -5.21
N ALA A 212 1.95 -16.96 -4.07
CA ALA A 212 2.52 -17.55 -2.88
C ALA A 212 1.69 -18.78 -2.44
N ALA A 213 2.29 -19.64 -1.64
CA ALA A 213 1.56 -20.76 -1.07
C ALA A 213 0.58 -20.26 0.00
N PRO A 214 -0.65 -20.82 0.08
CA PRO A 214 -1.58 -20.63 1.19
C PRO A 214 -0.90 -20.73 2.54
N GLY A 215 -1.08 -19.71 3.37
CA GLY A 215 -0.72 -19.67 4.77
C GLY A 215 -1.77 -20.34 5.65
N VAL A 216 -1.70 -20.04 6.95
CA VAL A 216 -2.77 -20.32 7.91
C VAL A 216 -3.50 -19.02 8.12
N GLU A 217 -4.82 -19.07 8.15
CA GLU A 217 -5.63 -17.89 8.46
C GLU A 217 -5.32 -17.30 9.83
N ILE A 218 -5.24 -15.97 9.85
CA ILE A 218 -5.09 -15.14 11.05
C ILE A 218 -5.95 -13.89 10.87
N CYS A 219 -6.49 -13.36 11.96
CA CYS A 219 -7.47 -12.26 11.92
C CYS A 219 -6.78 -10.89 11.78
N ASP A 220 -6.07 -10.67 10.68
CA ASP A 220 -5.34 -9.41 10.41
C ASP A 220 -6.01 -8.55 9.31
N GLY A 221 -7.19 -8.94 8.84
CA GLY A 221 -7.89 -8.27 7.75
C GLY A 221 -7.31 -8.59 6.38
N ILE A 222 -6.47 -9.62 6.28
CA ILE A 222 -5.87 -10.13 5.06
C ILE A 222 -6.25 -11.62 4.92
N ASP A 223 -6.56 -12.03 3.68
CA ASP A 223 -6.77 -13.43 3.29
C ASP A 223 -5.41 -14.15 3.24
N ASN A 224 -5.07 -14.90 4.28
CA ASN A 224 -3.73 -15.47 4.49
C ASN A 224 -3.55 -16.87 3.89
N ASP A 225 -4.64 -17.59 3.68
CA ASP A 225 -4.74 -18.91 3.09
C ASP A 225 -5.22 -18.86 1.62
N CYS A 226 -5.63 -17.68 1.17
CA CYS A 226 -5.82 -17.31 -0.22
C CYS A 226 -6.98 -18.06 -0.88
N ASP A 227 -8.02 -18.36 -0.09
CA ASP A 227 -9.26 -18.98 -0.55
C ASP A 227 -10.28 -17.99 -1.13
N GLY A 228 -10.03 -16.69 -0.92
CA GLY A 228 -10.79 -15.57 -1.45
C GLY A 228 -11.86 -14.99 -0.53
N GLU A 229 -12.00 -15.50 0.69
CA GLU A 229 -12.69 -14.81 1.78
C GLU A 229 -11.66 -14.04 2.63
N THR A 230 -12.07 -13.33 3.67
CA THR A 230 -11.13 -12.65 4.57
C THR A 230 -11.55 -12.91 5.99
N ASP A 231 -10.61 -13.36 6.82
CA ASP A 231 -10.80 -13.66 8.24
C ASP A 231 -11.92 -14.73 8.49
N GLU A 232 -11.94 -15.80 7.69
CA GLU A 232 -12.94 -16.87 7.77
C GLU A 232 -12.58 -18.03 8.74
N ASP A 233 -13.36 -19.12 8.64
CA ASP A 233 -13.10 -20.41 9.28
C ASP A 233 -13.01 -20.45 10.82
N ASP A 234 -13.85 -19.70 11.56
CA ASP A 234 -13.99 -19.78 13.04
C ASP A 234 -12.64 -19.72 13.79
N VAL A 235 -11.59 -19.23 13.12
CA VAL A 235 -10.32 -18.79 13.71
C VAL A 235 -10.52 -17.41 14.32
N CYS A 236 -11.48 -16.65 13.79
CA CYS A 236 -11.95 -15.37 14.31
C CYS A 236 -13.24 -15.56 15.11
N GLY A 237 -13.13 -16.34 16.20
CA GLY A 237 -14.20 -16.64 17.14
C GLY A 237 -15.11 -15.43 17.39
N SER A 238 -16.42 -15.67 17.37
CA SER A 238 -17.47 -14.64 17.41
C SER A 238 -17.61 -13.87 18.73
N SER A 239 -16.52 -13.34 19.27
CA SER A 239 -16.44 -12.55 20.48
C SER A 239 -15.39 -11.45 20.33
N PHE A 240 -15.77 -10.19 20.54
CA PHE A 240 -14.87 -9.02 20.48
C PHE A 240 -13.71 -9.06 21.48
N CYS A 241 -13.65 -10.06 22.35
CA CYS A 241 -12.60 -10.23 23.34
C CYS A 241 -11.55 -11.29 23.01
N ASP A 242 -11.77 -12.14 21.99
CA ASP A 242 -10.75 -13.10 21.48
C ASP A 242 -9.75 -12.40 20.52
N LEU A 243 -9.67 -11.06 20.56
CA LEU A 243 -8.87 -10.25 19.63
C LEU A 243 -8.12 -9.18 20.41
N ASP A 244 -7.00 -9.58 21.01
CA ASP A 244 -5.99 -8.66 21.52
C ASP A 244 -4.66 -8.75 20.76
N PHE A 245 -3.66 -7.98 21.18
CA PHE A 245 -2.36 -7.90 20.52
C PHE A 245 -1.57 -9.23 20.53
N ASN A 246 -1.90 -10.14 21.42
CA ASN A 246 -1.15 -11.36 21.67
C ASN A 246 -1.80 -12.60 21.03
N GLU A 247 -2.93 -12.45 20.35
CA GLU A 247 -3.64 -13.58 19.76
C GLU A 247 -2.97 -14.13 18.49
N PRO A 248 -3.07 -15.45 18.21
CA PRO A 248 -3.75 -16.47 19.02
C PRO A 248 -2.89 -16.94 20.20
N ASN A 249 -3.35 -16.84 21.45
CA ASN A 249 -2.64 -17.31 22.65
C ASN A 249 -3.48 -18.20 23.59
N ASP A 250 -4.65 -18.67 23.15
CA ASP A 250 -5.63 -19.50 23.89
C ASP A 250 -5.14 -20.85 24.47
N SER A 251 -3.92 -21.25 24.14
CA SER A 251 -3.40 -22.56 24.52
C SER A 251 -1.90 -22.53 24.79
N VAL A 252 -1.43 -23.50 25.56
CA VAL A 252 0.01 -23.75 25.79
C VAL A 252 0.80 -23.88 24.46
N ALA A 253 0.16 -24.37 23.39
CA ALA A 253 0.82 -24.58 22.10
C ALA A 253 0.94 -23.29 21.28
N THR A 254 0.01 -22.35 21.47
CA THR A 254 -0.06 -21.06 20.77
C THR A 254 0.47 -19.91 21.64
N ALA A 255 0.89 -20.20 22.87
CA ALA A 255 1.30 -19.22 23.86
C ALA A 255 2.29 -18.17 23.34
N THR A 256 1.97 -16.90 23.52
CA THR A 256 2.78 -15.75 23.07
C THR A 256 4.05 -15.62 23.90
N LEU A 257 5.19 -15.39 23.24
CA LEU A 257 6.49 -15.32 23.91
C LEU A 257 6.59 -14.05 24.77
N LEU A 258 6.82 -14.22 26.08
CA LEU A 258 7.10 -13.13 27.01
C LEU A 258 8.52 -13.28 27.57
N GLY A 259 9.41 -12.41 27.09
CA GLY A 259 10.82 -12.38 27.50
C GLY A 259 11.04 -11.75 28.87
N ALA A 260 12.09 -12.17 29.58
CA ALA A 260 12.55 -11.45 30.77
C ALA A 260 12.98 -10.02 30.40
N GLY A 261 12.47 -9.02 31.10
CA GLY A 261 12.64 -7.61 30.75
C GLY A 261 11.60 -7.08 29.74
N SER A 262 10.60 -7.88 29.38
CA SER A 262 9.52 -7.51 28.46
C SER A 262 8.21 -7.26 29.18
N MET A 263 7.34 -6.49 28.52
CA MET A 263 5.94 -6.33 28.88
C MET A 263 5.04 -6.34 27.64
N THR A 264 3.77 -6.70 27.83
CA THR A 264 2.71 -6.56 26.83
C THR A 264 1.39 -6.24 27.54
N VAL A 265 0.35 -5.93 26.77
CA VAL A 265 -1.01 -5.68 27.25
C VAL A 265 -1.94 -6.73 26.68
N GLY A 266 -3.01 -7.05 27.38
CA GLY A 266 -4.03 -7.95 26.87
C GLY A 266 -5.42 -7.64 27.38
N ILE A 267 -6.40 -8.32 26.79
CA ILE A 267 -7.81 -8.31 27.16
C ILE A 267 -8.14 -9.73 27.59
N SER A 268 -8.92 -9.89 28.66
CA SER A 268 -9.41 -11.20 29.07
C SER A 268 -10.92 -11.14 29.27
N CYS A 269 -11.67 -12.13 28.78
CA CYS A 269 -13.12 -12.24 28.91
C CYS A 269 -13.64 -13.65 29.26
N ASP A 270 -14.96 -13.80 29.36
CA ASP A 270 -15.61 -15.09 29.62
C ASP A 270 -15.38 -16.06 28.44
N ALA A 271 -14.44 -17.01 28.62
CA ALA A 271 -14.00 -18.10 27.72
C ALA A 271 -12.70 -17.88 26.93
N ASP A 272 -12.08 -16.72 27.08
CA ASP A 272 -10.76 -16.36 26.56
C ASP A 272 -9.69 -16.58 27.64
N VAL A 273 -8.70 -17.41 27.34
CA VAL A 273 -7.66 -17.82 28.29
C VAL A 273 -6.30 -17.59 27.68
N ASP A 274 -5.64 -16.52 28.08
CA ASP A 274 -4.32 -16.22 27.55
C ASP A 274 -3.22 -17.10 28.12
N TYR A 275 -2.34 -17.59 27.23
CA TYR A 275 -1.09 -18.25 27.59
C TYR A 275 0.12 -17.46 27.10
N PHE A 276 1.09 -17.25 28.00
CA PHE A 276 2.37 -16.62 27.67
C PHE A 276 3.52 -17.58 27.91
N ALA A 277 4.28 -17.93 26.88
CA ALA A 277 5.50 -18.72 27.00
C ALA A 277 6.62 -17.85 27.61
N LEU A 278 7.10 -18.22 28.79
CA LEU A 278 8.07 -17.41 29.54
C LEU A 278 9.50 -17.79 29.14
N ASP A 279 10.25 -16.84 28.56
CA ASP A 279 11.68 -17.02 28.27
C ASP A 279 12.52 -16.75 29.52
N VAL A 280 12.92 -17.83 30.19
CA VAL A 280 13.60 -17.79 31.49
C VAL A 280 14.88 -18.60 31.50
N THR A 281 15.88 -18.09 32.21
CA THR A 281 17.16 -18.78 32.41
C THR A 281 17.10 -19.71 33.62
N PRO A 282 17.55 -20.98 33.50
CA PRO A 282 17.59 -21.92 34.62
C PRO A 282 18.35 -21.40 35.86
N ASN A 283 17.79 -21.69 37.04
CA ASN A 283 18.29 -21.31 38.37
C ASN A 283 18.29 -19.80 38.64
N ARG A 284 17.49 -19.03 37.90
CA ARG A 284 17.19 -17.62 38.18
C ARG A 284 15.80 -17.48 38.77
N ALA A 285 15.62 -16.43 39.58
CA ALA A 285 14.32 -16.08 40.16
C ALA A 285 13.65 -15.01 39.29
N TYR A 286 12.33 -15.06 39.19
CA TYR A 286 11.53 -14.18 38.34
C TYR A 286 10.28 -13.71 39.09
N ARG A 287 9.81 -12.52 38.73
CA ARG A 287 8.47 -12.00 39.04
C ARG A 287 7.69 -11.86 37.75
N LEU A 288 6.46 -12.37 37.76
CA LEU A 288 5.44 -12.02 36.78
C LEU A 288 4.49 -11.03 37.45
N ASN A 289 4.32 -9.85 36.86
CA ASN A 289 3.35 -8.87 37.34
C ASN A 289 2.19 -8.79 36.37
N LEU A 290 0.98 -8.76 36.91
CA LEU A 290 -0.29 -8.66 36.17
C LEU A 290 -1.19 -7.58 36.80
N PRO A 291 -0.86 -6.29 36.64
CA PRO A 291 -1.80 -5.20 36.90
C PRO A 291 -3.03 -5.29 35.99
N TYR A 292 -4.20 -5.00 36.53
CA TYR A 292 -5.47 -5.02 35.81
C TYR A 292 -6.44 -3.99 36.37
N TYR A 293 -7.47 -3.65 35.60
CA TYR A 293 -8.50 -2.71 36.04
C TYR A 293 -9.58 -3.43 36.87
N ASP A 294 -9.38 -3.47 38.19
CA ASP A 294 -10.28 -4.15 39.15
C ASP A 294 -11.74 -3.66 39.12
N THR A 295 -11.97 -2.43 38.66
CA THR A 295 -13.32 -1.87 38.48
C THR A 295 -14.06 -2.42 37.26
N LEU A 296 -13.35 -3.00 36.29
CA LEU A 296 -13.91 -3.56 35.06
C LEU A 296 -14.07 -5.07 35.13
N GLY A 297 -13.31 -5.78 35.96
CA GLY A 297 -13.49 -7.20 36.23
C GLY A 297 -12.34 -7.78 37.04
N ASP A 298 -12.25 -9.11 37.08
CA ASP A 298 -11.32 -9.86 37.92
C ASP A 298 -10.62 -10.94 37.10
N VAL A 299 -9.29 -10.91 37.10
CA VAL A 299 -8.43 -11.86 36.38
C VAL A 299 -7.53 -12.58 37.35
N ASP A 300 -7.32 -13.86 37.12
CA ASP A 300 -6.35 -14.69 37.83
C ASP A 300 -5.15 -14.97 36.93
N VAL A 301 -3.97 -15.16 37.55
CA VAL A 301 -2.78 -15.62 36.84
C VAL A 301 -2.09 -16.75 37.58
N GLU A 302 -1.64 -17.76 36.85
CA GLU A 302 -0.75 -18.80 37.38
C GLU A 302 0.41 -19.09 36.44
N VAL A 303 1.54 -19.52 37.01
CA VAL A 303 2.71 -19.97 36.25
C VAL A 303 2.78 -21.49 36.30
N LEU A 304 2.80 -22.12 35.13
CA LEU A 304 2.80 -23.55 34.90
C LEU A 304 4.18 -24.02 34.40
N ALA A 305 4.83 -24.93 35.12
CA ALA A 305 5.95 -25.69 34.60
C ALA A 305 5.47 -26.77 33.63
N ASN A 306 6.16 -26.89 32.49
CA ASN A 306 5.87 -27.83 31.41
C ASN A 306 4.39 -27.77 30.97
N GLY A 307 3.81 -26.57 30.99
CA GLY A 307 2.43 -26.27 30.58
C GLY A 307 1.31 -26.86 31.43
N THR A 308 1.62 -27.55 32.54
CA THR A 308 0.59 -28.32 33.28
C THR A 308 0.75 -28.31 34.79
N THR A 309 1.95 -28.05 35.32
CA THR A 309 2.21 -28.14 36.77
C THR A 309 2.34 -26.75 37.37
N PRO A 310 1.38 -26.27 38.18
CA PRO A 310 1.49 -24.96 38.81
C PRO A 310 2.74 -24.85 39.71
N VAL A 311 3.54 -23.82 39.48
CA VAL A 311 4.72 -23.47 40.29
C VAL A 311 4.53 -22.17 41.07
N GLY A 312 3.50 -21.38 40.72
CA GLY A 312 3.08 -20.19 41.44
C GLY A 312 1.71 -19.73 40.97
N THR A 313 0.96 -19.10 41.87
CA THR A 313 -0.35 -18.49 41.61
C THR A 313 -0.29 -17.03 42.02
N GLY A 314 -1.10 -16.19 41.38
CA GLY A 314 -1.19 -14.76 41.65
C GLY A 314 -1.47 -14.49 43.12
N ALA A 315 -0.68 -13.63 43.73
CA ALA A 315 -0.98 -12.99 45.00
C ALA A 315 -1.27 -11.51 44.75
N THR A 316 -2.29 -10.96 45.41
CA THR A 316 -2.62 -9.54 45.33
C THR A 316 -1.42 -8.67 45.69
N PHE A 317 -1.16 -7.67 44.85
CA PHE A 317 -0.03 -6.78 44.98
C PHE A 317 -0.38 -5.42 44.35
N GLY A 318 -0.52 -4.39 45.19
CA GLY A 318 -1.12 -3.12 44.76
C GLY A 318 -2.54 -3.33 44.23
N SER A 319 -2.82 -2.76 43.06
CA SER A 319 -4.04 -2.94 42.25
C SER A 319 -4.00 -4.17 41.31
N GLY A 320 -2.97 -5.02 41.39
CA GLY A 320 -2.77 -6.16 40.49
C GLY A 320 -2.44 -7.49 41.16
N LEU A 321 -1.94 -8.43 40.37
CA LEU A 321 -1.42 -9.72 40.83
C LEU A 321 0.09 -9.85 40.58
N ARG A 322 0.77 -10.61 41.46
CA ARG A 322 2.18 -10.97 41.30
C ARG A 322 2.39 -12.46 41.52
N VAL A 323 3.21 -13.07 40.66
CA VAL A 323 3.71 -14.45 40.84
C VAL A 323 5.23 -14.44 40.92
N SER A 324 5.80 -14.96 42.00
CA SER A 324 7.25 -15.14 42.13
C SER A 324 7.62 -16.62 42.03
N PHE A 325 8.61 -16.95 41.19
CA PHE A 325 9.06 -18.33 41.02
C PHE A 325 10.56 -18.41 40.70
N THR A 326 11.15 -19.61 40.82
CA THR A 326 12.54 -19.87 40.44
C THR A 326 12.58 -20.92 39.34
N ALA A 327 13.09 -20.55 38.18
CA ALA A 327 13.20 -21.42 37.01
C ALA A 327 14.15 -22.59 37.31
N GLN A 328 13.73 -23.81 37.00
CA GLN A 328 14.50 -25.04 37.19
C GLN A 328 15.08 -25.51 35.85
N ALA A 329 16.27 -26.10 35.89
CA ALA A 329 16.91 -26.63 34.69
C ALA A 329 16.09 -27.77 34.07
N GLY A 330 15.82 -27.68 32.76
CA GLY A 330 15.10 -28.69 32.00
C GLY A 330 13.57 -28.57 32.02
N SER A 331 13.02 -27.49 32.59
CA SER A 331 11.59 -27.18 32.55
C SER A 331 11.31 -26.02 31.58
N THR A 332 10.16 -26.04 30.92
CA THR A 332 9.57 -24.85 30.28
C THR A 332 8.55 -24.21 31.22
N TYR A 333 8.23 -22.93 30.99
CA TYR A 333 7.31 -22.18 31.83
C TYR A 333 6.30 -21.42 30.96
N VAL A 334 5.05 -21.45 31.37
CA VAL A 334 3.95 -20.73 30.71
C VAL A 334 3.14 -20.01 31.79
N ALA A 335 2.85 -18.73 31.62
CA ALA A 335 1.84 -18.05 32.43
C ALA A 335 0.48 -18.28 31.79
N ARG A 336 -0.55 -18.58 32.60
CA ARG A 336 -1.94 -18.63 32.17
C ARG A 336 -2.70 -17.52 32.88
N VAL A 337 -3.26 -16.60 32.11
CA VAL A 337 -4.20 -15.58 32.59
C VAL A 337 -5.61 -16.12 32.37
N SER A 338 -6.55 -15.83 33.27
CA SER A 338 -7.92 -16.33 33.15
C SER A 338 -8.88 -15.32 33.75
N ASN A 339 -9.92 -14.93 33.02
CA ASN A 339 -10.99 -14.12 33.60
C ASN A 339 -11.84 -14.97 34.57
N VAL A 340 -12.08 -14.43 35.76
CA VAL A 340 -12.95 -15.04 36.78
C VAL A 340 -14.23 -14.25 37.02
N SER A 341 -14.40 -13.14 36.30
CA SER A 341 -15.57 -12.27 36.31
C SER A 341 -16.35 -12.37 34.99
N ALA A 342 -17.63 -11.97 35.04
CA ALA A 342 -18.49 -11.94 33.84
C ALA A 342 -18.31 -10.67 32.99
N THR A 343 -17.19 -9.95 33.18
CA THR A 343 -16.92 -8.67 32.56
C THR A 343 -15.51 -8.63 31.98
N ASP A 344 -15.42 -8.08 30.78
CA ASP A 344 -14.16 -7.95 30.06
C ASP A 344 -13.20 -7.07 30.85
N THR A 345 -11.96 -7.53 30.99
CA THR A 345 -10.93 -6.86 31.78
C THR A 345 -9.68 -6.67 30.94
N TYR A 346 -9.13 -5.46 30.99
CA TYR A 346 -7.83 -5.16 30.39
C TYR A 346 -6.76 -5.40 31.44
N TYR A 347 -5.66 -6.00 31.03
CA TYR A 347 -4.52 -6.24 31.89
C TYR A 347 -3.21 -5.88 31.17
N GLN A 348 -2.17 -5.68 31.96
CA GLN A 348 -0.81 -5.62 31.48
C GLN A 348 -0.05 -6.77 32.13
N ILE A 349 0.87 -7.39 31.39
CA ILE A 349 1.69 -8.49 31.88
C ILE A 349 3.16 -8.20 31.63
N SER A 350 4.00 -8.42 32.64
CA SER A 350 5.44 -8.24 32.53
C SER A 350 6.19 -9.37 33.23
N LEU A 351 7.37 -9.70 32.71
CA LEU A 351 8.27 -10.68 33.30
C LEU A 351 9.60 -10.01 33.67
N VAL A 352 9.92 -10.02 34.96
CA VAL A 352 11.12 -9.39 35.52
C VAL A 352 12.04 -10.47 36.11
N GLU A 353 13.33 -10.47 35.77
CA GLU A 353 14.32 -11.29 36.47
C GLU A 353 14.67 -10.62 37.81
N GLU A 354 14.61 -11.39 38.90
CA GLU A 354 15.10 -10.96 40.21
C GLU A 354 16.63 -10.93 40.19
N LEU A 355 17.19 -9.75 39.93
CA LEU A 355 18.63 -9.56 39.94
C LEU A 355 19.12 -9.35 41.39
N SER A 356 20.19 -10.05 41.75
CA SER A 356 20.88 -9.87 43.05
C SER A 356 21.70 -8.57 43.13
N SER A 357 21.69 -7.76 42.08
CA SER A 357 22.42 -6.49 42.00
C SER A 357 21.78 -5.56 40.97
N CYS A 358 21.67 -4.30 41.35
CA CYS A 358 21.45 -3.02 40.67
C CYS A 358 21.90 -2.80 39.20
N GLN A 359 22.44 -3.77 38.46
CA GLN A 359 23.19 -3.52 37.21
C GLN A 359 22.32 -3.53 35.93
N ASN A 360 21.05 -3.10 35.99
CA ASN A 360 20.08 -2.75 34.92
C ASN A 360 18.68 -3.12 35.44
N GLU A 361 17.93 -2.11 35.88
CA GLU A 361 17.16 -2.23 37.12
C GLU A 361 15.70 -2.65 36.98
N ASP A 362 15.14 -2.59 35.78
CA ASP A 362 13.78 -3.00 35.49
C ASP A 362 13.57 -3.14 33.98
N ILE A 363 12.33 -3.41 33.59
CA ILE A 363 11.87 -3.53 32.20
C ILE A 363 11.90 -2.19 31.42
N PHE A 364 12.10 -1.06 32.10
CA PHE A 364 12.14 0.28 31.51
C PHE A 364 13.56 0.82 31.35
N ALA A 365 14.58 0.10 31.82
CA ALA A 365 15.97 0.46 31.61
C ALA A 365 16.38 0.31 30.12
N PRO A 366 17.20 1.22 29.57
CA PRO A 366 17.86 2.33 30.26
C PRO A 366 16.98 3.58 30.36
N ASN A 367 16.75 4.05 31.58
CA ASN A 367 15.95 5.25 31.92
C ASN A 367 16.66 6.17 32.93
N GLN A 368 17.99 6.06 33.06
CA GLN A 368 18.75 6.74 34.14
C GLN A 368 18.93 8.26 33.93
N SER A 369 18.38 8.82 32.85
CA SER A 369 18.49 10.23 32.49
C SER A 369 17.24 10.69 31.75
N ARG A 370 16.95 11.99 31.79
CA ARG A 370 15.82 12.57 31.04
C ARG A 370 15.88 12.30 29.53
N SER A 371 17.08 12.28 28.93
CA SER A 371 17.27 11.97 27.51
C SER A 371 17.00 10.50 27.15
N THR A 372 17.02 9.62 28.14
CA THR A 372 16.71 8.19 27.99
C THR A 372 15.39 7.86 28.68
N ALA A 373 14.57 8.85 29.01
CA ALA A 373 13.36 8.63 29.78
C ALA A 373 12.38 7.72 29.02
N SER A 374 11.86 6.71 29.71
CA SER A 374 10.93 5.74 29.11
C SER A 374 9.55 6.37 29.00
N LEU A 375 8.89 6.22 27.85
CA LEU A 375 7.52 6.70 27.66
C LEU A 375 6.60 5.98 28.65
N LEU A 376 5.86 6.75 29.44
CA LEU A 376 4.87 6.24 30.38
C LEU A 376 3.51 6.77 29.97
N LEU A 377 2.60 5.84 29.70
CA LEU A 377 1.21 6.16 29.41
C LEU A 377 0.39 6.22 30.71
N PRO A 378 -0.70 7.01 30.74
CA PRO A 378 -1.60 7.01 31.89
C PRO A 378 -2.19 5.62 32.12
N GLU A 379 -2.50 5.36 33.38
CA GLU A 379 -3.04 4.12 33.94
C GLU A 379 -2.09 2.91 33.81
N TRP A 380 -0.81 3.15 33.53
CA TRP A 380 0.22 2.11 33.55
C TRP A 380 0.74 1.88 34.96
N TYR A 381 1.07 0.61 35.22
CA TYR A 381 1.64 0.15 36.47
C TYR A 381 3.07 -0.35 36.25
N ILE A 382 4.02 0.25 36.96
CA ILE A 382 5.44 -0.02 36.78
C ILE A 382 5.98 -0.74 38.01
N ASP A 383 6.54 -1.95 37.82
CA ASP A 383 7.42 -2.58 38.81
C ASP A 383 8.87 -2.18 38.51
N GLY A 384 9.31 -1.08 39.14
CA GLY A 384 10.60 -0.45 38.90
C GLY A 384 11.55 -0.58 40.09
N GLY A 385 12.77 -0.07 39.93
CA GLY A 385 13.72 0.04 41.02
C GLY A 385 14.84 1.02 40.75
N VAL A 386 15.13 1.89 41.71
CA VAL A 386 16.22 2.87 41.61
C VAL A 386 17.50 2.32 42.24
N CYS A 387 18.61 2.53 41.56
CA CYS A 387 19.93 2.19 42.03
C CYS A 387 20.49 3.19 43.01
N ALA A 388 21.51 2.73 43.74
CA ALA A 388 22.29 3.63 44.56
C ALA A 388 22.94 4.72 43.70
N ASN A 389 22.58 5.98 43.96
CA ASN A 389 23.04 7.18 43.24
C ASN A 389 22.62 7.26 41.75
N THR A 390 21.50 6.65 41.37
CA THR A 390 20.85 6.86 40.06
C THR A 390 19.47 7.48 40.26
N SER A 391 18.77 7.72 39.15
CA SER A 391 17.36 8.10 39.13
C SER A 391 16.72 7.50 37.90
N ASP A 392 15.47 7.08 38.00
CA ASP A 392 14.70 6.64 36.84
C ASP A 392 13.85 7.80 36.32
N TRP A 393 13.83 7.96 35.01
CA TRP A 393 13.11 9.02 34.33
C TRP A 393 12.03 8.42 33.42
N TYR A 394 10.83 8.96 33.55
CA TYR A 394 9.69 8.61 32.70
C TYR A 394 9.17 9.85 31.98
N ASN A 395 8.89 9.72 30.68
CA ASN A 395 8.37 10.77 29.82
C ASN A 395 6.84 10.61 29.72
N LEU A 396 6.08 11.63 30.09
CA LEU A 396 4.61 11.62 30.03
C LEU A 396 4.06 12.14 28.69
N GLY A 397 4.96 12.48 27.76
CA GLY A 397 4.58 13.18 26.53
C GLY A 397 4.23 14.64 26.79
N SER A 398 3.48 15.24 25.85
CA SER A 398 3.03 16.64 25.95
C SER A 398 1.64 16.71 26.55
N LEU A 399 1.50 17.39 27.69
CA LEU A 399 0.23 17.57 28.39
C LEU A 399 -0.39 18.94 28.08
N GLU A 400 -1.70 19.08 28.21
CA GLU A 400 -2.48 20.30 27.95
C GLU A 400 -2.82 21.06 29.23
N VAL A 401 -3.02 22.38 29.12
CA VAL A 401 -3.42 23.21 30.27
C VAL A 401 -4.77 22.74 30.80
N GLY A 402 -4.80 22.38 32.08
CA GLY A 402 -5.99 21.90 32.78
C GLY A 402 -5.97 20.41 33.09
N ASP A 403 -5.09 19.63 32.47
CA ASP A 403 -4.95 18.19 32.75
C ASP A 403 -4.53 17.96 34.21
N GLY A 404 -5.17 16.99 34.87
CA GLY A 404 -4.81 16.54 36.22
C GLY A 404 -3.80 15.40 36.17
N VAL A 405 -2.57 15.63 36.63
CA VAL A 405 -1.53 14.60 36.77
C VAL A 405 -1.55 14.07 38.20
N ASP A 406 -1.94 12.82 38.38
CA ASP A 406 -1.93 12.13 39.68
C ASP A 406 -0.92 10.98 39.63
N VAL A 407 0.04 10.97 40.55
CA VAL A 407 1.14 9.99 40.56
C VAL A 407 1.25 9.40 41.96
N TYR A 408 1.21 8.07 42.03
CA TYR A 408 1.41 7.30 43.25
C TYR A 408 2.65 6.43 43.12
N LEU A 409 3.51 6.49 44.12
CA LEU A 409 4.68 5.64 44.22
C LEU A 409 4.61 4.85 45.53
N ASP A 410 4.35 3.55 45.41
CA ASP A 410 4.29 2.60 46.53
C ASP A 410 5.68 2.00 46.78
N MET A 411 6.11 2.02 48.04
CA MET A 411 7.36 1.40 48.47
C MET A 411 7.24 -0.13 48.47
N ALA A 412 7.68 -0.74 47.37
CA ALA A 412 7.62 -2.18 47.19
C ALA A 412 8.44 -2.94 48.25
N ALA A 413 7.88 -4.04 48.77
CA ALA A 413 8.61 -4.91 49.70
C ALA A 413 9.73 -5.70 48.99
N PRO A 414 10.93 -5.84 49.58
CA PRO A 414 11.35 -5.27 50.86
C PRO A 414 11.56 -3.76 50.73
N ILE A 415 10.96 -2.99 51.65
CA ILE A 415 11.18 -1.55 51.75
C ILE A 415 12.66 -1.32 52.06
N VAL A 416 13.35 -0.70 51.12
CA VAL A 416 14.76 -0.32 51.23
C VAL A 416 14.88 1.09 50.69
N GLY A 417 15.50 1.97 51.46
CA GLY A 417 15.79 3.33 51.03
C GLY A 417 14.61 4.29 51.15
N ASP A 418 14.92 5.56 50.96
CA ASP A 418 14.01 6.69 50.96
C ASP A 418 13.93 7.22 49.53
N LEU A 419 12.84 6.94 48.80
CA LEU A 419 12.69 7.37 47.40
C LEU A 419 11.83 8.63 47.32
N ASP A 420 12.32 9.62 46.59
CA ASP A 420 11.67 10.89 46.32
C ASP A 420 11.05 10.88 44.91
N LEU A 421 9.93 11.59 44.76
CA LEU A 421 9.20 11.76 43.51
C LEU A 421 9.24 13.23 43.05
N TYR A 422 9.61 13.46 41.79
CA TYR A 422 9.59 14.78 41.16
C TYR A 422 8.86 14.75 39.82
N LEU A 423 8.06 15.79 39.56
CA LEU A 423 7.48 16.08 38.27
C LEU A 423 8.19 17.30 37.67
N TRP A 424 8.70 17.16 36.46
CA TRP A 424 9.46 18.16 35.74
C TRP A 424 8.69 18.64 34.51
N ASN A 425 8.76 19.93 34.22
CA ASN A 425 8.27 20.51 32.96
C ASN A 425 9.19 21.63 32.48
N ASP A 426 9.08 21.98 31.21
CA ASP A 426 9.68 23.19 30.63
C ASP A 426 8.57 24.24 30.44
N PRO A 427 8.36 25.15 31.41
CA PRO A 427 7.23 26.07 31.39
C PRO A 427 7.34 27.15 30.31
N ASP A 428 8.55 27.43 29.80
CA ASP A 428 8.78 28.53 28.86
C ASP A 428 9.21 28.04 27.46
N GLY A 429 9.41 26.72 27.30
CA GLY A 429 9.82 26.09 26.04
C GLY A 429 11.26 26.40 25.64
N ASP A 430 12.11 26.78 26.59
CA ASP A 430 13.50 27.19 26.35
C ASP A 430 14.52 26.03 26.53
N GLY A 431 14.02 24.83 26.83
CA GLY A 431 14.79 23.63 27.13
C GLY A 431 15.24 23.54 28.59
N ASN A 432 14.90 24.52 29.44
CA ASN A 432 15.30 24.54 30.84
C ASN A 432 14.18 24.04 31.75
N PHE A 433 14.19 22.74 31.99
CA PHE A 433 13.20 22.08 32.83
C PHE A 433 13.31 22.49 34.30
N THR A 434 12.15 22.70 34.92
CA THR A 434 11.97 23.03 36.33
C THR A 434 11.05 22.03 37.01
N ILE A 435 11.04 22.01 38.35
CA ILE A 435 10.17 21.13 39.13
C ILE A 435 8.76 21.75 39.17
N ALA A 436 7.80 21.06 38.53
CA ALA A 436 6.38 21.38 38.55
C ALA A 436 5.69 20.91 39.84
N GLY A 437 6.19 19.81 40.43
CA GLY A 437 5.68 19.23 41.67
C GLY A 437 6.66 18.21 42.25
N SER A 438 6.55 17.91 43.55
CA SER A 438 7.40 16.92 44.22
C SER A 438 6.73 16.34 45.46
N SER A 439 7.08 15.10 45.80
CA SER A 439 6.76 14.45 47.07
C SER A 439 8.05 13.85 47.65
N LEU A 440 8.33 14.17 48.91
CA LEU A 440 9.61 13.96 49.61
C LEU A 440 9.35 13.44 51.03
N ARG A 441 8.51 12.42 51.15
CA ARG A 441 8.16 11.82 52.43
C ARG A 441 9.32 10.95 52.92
N PRO A 442 9.36 10.64 54.23
CA PRO A 442 10.47 9.90 54.81
C PRO A 442 10.44 8.40 54.48
N GLU A 443 11.59 7.75 54.64
CA GLU A 443 11.82 6.31 54.43
C GLU A 443 10.63 5.40 54.76
N GLY A 444 10.26 4.56 53.79
CA GLY A 444 9.23 3.53 53.92
C GLY A 444 7.81 4.06 53.97
N VAL A 445 7.58 5.25 53.43
CA VAL A 445 6.26 5.85 53.21
C VAL A 445 6.07 6.04 51.73
N ASP A 446 4.89 5.71 51.23
CA ASP A 446 4.51 5.94 49.84
C ASP A 446 4.51 7.43 49.49
N GLU A 447 4.97 7.75 48.29
CA GLU A 447 4.93 9.09 47.73
C GLU A 447 3.66 9.28 46.91
N ASP A 448 3.01 10.42 47.05
CA ASP A 448 1.89 10.83 46.21
C ASP A 448 2.05 12.28 45.75
N LEU A 449 1.73 12.53 44.49
CA LEU A 449 1.84 13.83 43.86
C LEU A 449 0.65 14.08 42.93
N TYR A 450 -0.11 15.13 43.24
CA TYR A 450 -1.15 15.66 42.36
C TYR A 450 -0.76 17.05 41.83
N HIS A 451 -0.82 17.24 40.52
CA HIS A 451 -0.48 18.49 39.83
C HIS A 451 -1.50 18.81 38.73
N VAL A 452 -1.99 20.06 38.67
CA VAL A 452 -2.81 20.54 37.54
C VAL A 452 -1.92 21.29 36.58
N VAL A 453 -1.87 20.82 35.32
CA VAL A 453 -1.02 21.39 34.27
C VAL A 453 -1.39 22.84 34.02
N SER A 454 -0.42 23.73 34.25
CA SER A 454 -0.60 25.18 34.09
C SER A 454 0.06 25.72 32.82
N VAL A 455 0.98 24.96 32.22
CA VAL A 455 1.62 25.26 30.94
C VAL A 455 1.64 23.98 30.11
N ALA A 456 1.11 24.04 28.89
CA ALA A 456 1.16 22.92 27.97
C ALA A 456 2.61 22.66 27.52
N GLY A 457 2.98 21.40 27.37
CA GLY A 457 4.32 21.01 26.98
C GLY A 457 4.74 19.66 27.55
N PRO A 458 6.02 19.28 27.38
CA PRO A 458 6.52 17.98 27.82
C PRO A 458 6.68 17.90 29.34
N TYR A 459 6.21 16.80 29.92
CA TYR A 459 6.33 16.48 31.35
C TYR A 459 7.13 15.20 31.58
N TYR A 460 7.90 15.17 32.67
CA TYR A 460 8.70 14.01 33.05
C TYR A 460 8.55 13.69 34.54
N ILE A 461 8.42 12.41 34.88
CA ILE A 461 8.56 11.93 36.24
C ILE A 461 10.03 11.55 36.46
N GLN A 462 10.57 11.91 37.62
CA GLN A 462 11.84 11.41 38.12
C GLN A 462 11.59 10.72 39.45
N VAL A 463 11.99 9.46 39.54
CA VAL A 463 12.08 8.71 40.80
C VAL A 463 13.55 8.64 41.20
N THR A 464 13.89 9.01 42.43
CA THR A 464 15.29 9.05 42.86
C THR A 464 15.43 8.78 44.34
N GLY A 465 16.53 8.17 44.77
CA GLY A 465 16.83 8.01 46.18
C GLY A 465 17.26 9.30 46.87
N TYR A 466 16.69 9.60 48.04
CA TYR A 466 17.22 10.57 48.98
C TYR A 466 18.65 10.19 49.36
N LEU A 467 19.60 11.11 49.18
CA LEU A 467 21.04 10.86 49.36
C LEU A 467 21.59 9.65 48.57
N GLY A 468 20.92 9.25 47.50
CA GLY A 468 21.32 8.14 46.64
C GLY A 468 20.94 6.76 47.18
N ASP A 469 19.91 6.68 48.02
CA ASP A 469 19.37 5.40 48.50
C ASP A 469 18.75 4.58 47.35
N PRO A 470 19.03 3.27 47.26
CA PRO A 470 18.36 2.38 46.31
C PRO A 470 17.04 1.87 46.89
N GLY A 471 16.11 1.51 46.02
CA GLY A 471 14.87 0.86 46.45
C GLY A 471 14.01 0.39 45.29
N PRO A 472 13.35 -0.78 45.42
CA PRO A 472 12.27 -1.14 44.50
C PRO A 472 11.06 -0.25 44.76
N TYR A 473 10.28 0.04 43.73
CA TYR A 473 9.05 0.82 43.85
C TYR A 473 8.00 0.34 42.86
N LEU A 474 6.76 0.73 43.14
CA LEU A 474 5.68 0.66 42.18
C LEU A 474 5.25 2.06 41.82
N LEU A 475 5.19 2.37 40.54
CA LEU A 475 4.74 3.67 40.07
C LEU A 475 3.43 3.51 39.31
N GLU A 476 2.43 4.28 39.73
CA GLU A 476 1.14 4.43 39.07
C GLU A 476 0.97 5.90 38.66
N TYR A 477 0.50 6.12 37.44
CA TYR A 477 0.25 7.45 36.89
C TYR A 477 -1.16 7.51 36.32
N TYR A 478 -1.96 8.48 36.73
CA TYR A 478 -3.31 8.74 36.21
C TYR A 478 -3.36 10.15 35.60
N LEU A 479 -4.20 10.30 34.56
CA LEU A 479 -4.41 11.57 33.87
C LEU A 479 -5.91 11.88 33.83
N ASP A 480 -6.33 12.91 34.57
CA ASP A 480 -7.72 13.37 34.74
C ASP A 480 -8.15 14.46 33.76
#